data_AF-A0A1H5RBP6-F1
#
_entry.id   AF-A0A1H5RBP6-F1
#
_cell.length_a   1.000
_cell.length_b   1.000
_cell.length_c   1.000
_cell.angle_alpha   90.00
_cell.angle_beta   90.00
_cell.angle_gamma   90.00
#
_symmetry.space_group_name_H-M   'P 1'
#
loop_
_entity.id
_entity.type
_entity.pdbx_description
1 polymer ?
#
loop_
_entity_poly.entity_id
_entity_poly.type
_entity_poly.pdbx_seq_one_letter_code
_entity_poly.pdbx_strand_id
1 'polypeptide(L)'
;MTNYRSRLVAVLFALLATFSMGVTAAEAVTNTTAAQNACGNLSGFSHTTLSALPAEATTTYNLIQKGGPFPYPQNDGVVFDNREGILPSCASGYYHEYTVPTPGSSNRGTRRIVTGSAGEYFYTGDHYATFKVIDISGGGQTHACGDLSGLTKIGYSQLSAAARTVVDNVRGGATSSTTYENREGVLPACAPGYYKLFTVGTNDRVISGKAGELAYTPDHYVTFKRIDLNS
;
A
#
# COMPACT_ATOMS: atom_id res chain seq x y z
N MET A 1 61.94 -42.50 46.32
CA MET A 1 62.65 -42.26 47.60
C MET A 1 63.39 -40.94 47.46
N THR A 2 63.18 -40.02 48.42
CA THR A 2 64.01 -38.85 48.81
C THR A 2 64.29 -37.76 47.74
N ASN A 3 63.68 -36.57 47.74
CA ASN A 3 63.52 -35.45 48.71
C ASN A 3 64.71 -34.47 48.86
N TYR A 4 64.41 -33.20 48.59
CA TYR A 4 64.71 -31.94 49.33
C TYR A 4 66.15 -31.49 49.62
N ARG A 5 66.46 -30.25 49.20
CA ARG A 5 67.07 -29.16 50.01
C ARG A 5 66.64 -27.80 49.41
N SER A 6 65.56 -27.15 49.86
CA SER A 6 65.42 -26.31 51.05
C SER A 6 66.48 -25.22 51.22
N ARG A 7 66.09 -23.96 50.98
CA ARG A 7 66.47 -22.83 51.83
C ARG A 7 65.25 -21.92 52.05
N LEU A 8 64.68 -22.08 53.24
CA LEU A 8 63.84 -21.12 53.93
C LEU A 8 64.60 -19.79 54.10
N VAL A 9 63.98 -18.68 53.72
CA VAL A 9 64.08 -17.43 54.49
C VAL A 9 62.67 -16.84 54.53
N ALA A 10 62.10 -16.85 55.73
CA ALA A 10 60.89 -16.13 56.07
C ALA A 10 61.24 -14.69 56.40
N VAL A 11 60.57 -13.72 55.78
CA VAL A 11 60.38 -12.39 56.36
C VAL A 11 58.94 -11.98 56.09
N LEU A 12 58.17 -11.89 57.18
CA LEU A 12 56.84 -11.30 57.24
C LEU A 12 56.94 -9.80 56.94
N PHE A 13 56.17 -9.30 55.99
CA PHE A 13 55.71 -7.91 55.98
C PHE A 13 54.22 -7.90 55.68
N ALA A 14 53.44 -7.67 56.73
CA ALA A 14 52.03 -7.34 56.62
C ALA A 14 51.92 -5.91 56.10
N LEU A 15 51.31 -5.72 54.93
CA LEU A 15 50.79 -4.44 54.46
C LEU A 15 49.51 -4.71 53.67
N LEU A 16 48.38 -4.37 54.29
CA LEU A 16 47.08 -4.26 53.64
C LEU A 16 47.20 -3.25 52.50
N ALA A 17 46.97 -3.70 51.27
CA ALA A 17 46.59 -2.84 50.15
C ALA A 17 45.24 -3.35 49.63
N THR A 18 44.24 -2.49 49.78
CA THR A 18 42.86 -2.66 49.36
C THR A 18 42.79 -3.03 47.87
N PHE A 19 42.35 -4.25 47.58
CA PHE A 19 42.07 -4.70 46.22
C PHE A 19 40.70 -4.14 45.81
N SER A 20 40.72 -3.02 45.09
CA SER A 20 39.52 -2.46 44.45
C SER A 20 39.11 -3.37 43.29
N MET A 21 38.17 -4.28 43.53
CA MET A 21 37.44 -4.98 42.47
C MET A 21 36.64 -3.96 41.67
N GLY A 22 37.21 -3.52 40.54
CA GLY A 22 36.48 -2.80 39.51
C GLY A 22 35.45 -3.73 38.89
N VAL A 23 34.22 -3.70 39.41
CA VAL A 23 33.07 -4.27 38.72
C VAL A 23 32.78 -3.36 37.52
N THR A 24 33.23 -3.74 36.33
CA THR A 24 32.70 -3.16 35.10
C THR A 24 31.24 -3.58 34.99
N ALA A 25 30.32 -2.68 35.32
CA ALA A 25 28.91 -2.87 35.00
C ALA A 25 28.81 -2.95 33.47
N ALA A 26 28.47 -4.12 32.95
CA ALA A 26 28.05 -4.24 31.56
C ALA A 26 26.76 -3.41 31.43
N GLU A 27 26.82 -2.31 30.68
CA GLU A 27 25.63 -1.58 30.29
C GLU A 27 24.78 -2.54 29.46
N ALA A 28 23.67 -2.99 30.04
CA ALA A 28 22.66 -3.72 29.31
C ALA A 28 22.10 -2.75 28.25
N VAL A 29 22.51 -2.93 26.99
CA VAL A 29 21.86 -2.28 25.87
C VAL A 29 20.43 -2.81 25.85
N THR A 30 19.50 -2.04 26.41
CA THR A 30 18.08 -2.26 26.16
C THR A 30 17.88 -2.01 24.68
N ASN A 31 17.83 -3.08 23.88
CA ASN A 31 17.26 -3.00 22.54
C ASN A 31 15.81 -2.59 22.72
N THR A 32 15.55 -1.29 22.68
CA THR A 32 14.21 -0.74 22.56
C THR A 32 13.75 -1.08 21.15
N THR A 33 13.35 -2.34 20.91
CA THR A 33 12.47 -2.64 19.79
C THR A 33 11.25 -1.76 20.00
N ALA A 34 11.07 -0.78 19.12
CA ALA A 34 9.86 0.03 19.11
C ALA A 34 8.67 -0.94 19.20
N ALA A 35 7.77 -0.70 20.16
CA ALA A 35 6.63 -1.57 20.34
C ALA A 35 5.85 -1.65 19.03
N GLN A 36 5.71 -2.85 18.47
CA GLN A 36 4.95 -3.09 17.26
C GLN A 36 3.51 -2.61 17.46
N ASN A 37 2.95 -1.91 16.47
CA ASN A 37 1.56 -1.46 16.52
C ASN A 37 0.59 -2.64 16.70
N ALA A 38 -0.45 -2.46 17.50
CA ALA A 38 -1.55 -3.44 17.60
C ALA A 38 -2.30 -3.57 16.26
N CYS A 39 -2.90 -4.74 15.98
CA CYS A 39 -3.66 -4.96 14.74
C CYS A 39 -4.65 -3.82 14.44
N GLY A 40 -4.67 -3.35 13.19
CA GLY A 40 -5.48 -2.23 12.73
C GLY A 40 -4.98 -0.84 13.14
N ASN A 41 -3.97 -0.72 14.01
CA ASN A 41 -3.38 0.57 14.34
C ASN A 41 -2.33 0.99 13.31
N LEU A 42 -2.71 1.92 12.43
CA LEU A 42 -1.84 2.48 11.39
C LEU A 42 -1.11 3.76 11.83
N SER A 43 -1.21 4.17 13.10
CA SER A 43 -0.52 5.36 13.59
C SER A 43 1.00 5.26 13.39
N GLY A 44 1.63 6.32 12.89
CA GLY A 44 3.08 6.36 12.66
C GLY A 44 3.53 5.85 11.29
N PHE A 45 2.64 5.29 10.49
CA PHE A 45 2.95 4.99 9.08
C PHE A 45 2.90 6.25 8.22
N SER A 46 3.73 6.29 7.19
CA SER A 46 3.55 7.26 6.10
C SER A 46 2.41 6.80 5.19
N HIS A 47 1.57 7.74 4.77
CA HIS A 47 0.44 7.50 3.87
C HIS A 47 0.72 8.01 2.46
N THR A 48 0.10 7.38 1.45
CA THR A 48 0.20 7.79 0.06
C THR A 48 -1.03 7.37 -0.73
N THR A 49 -1.39 8.09 -1.79
CA THR A 49 -2.45 7.66 -2.70
C THR A 49 -1.93 6.60 -3.68
N LEU A 50 -2.82 5.72 -4.16
CA LEU A 50 -2.45 4.75 -5.20
C LEU A 50 -1.92 5.43 -6.48
N SER A 51 -2.48 6.58 -6.84
CA SER A 51 -2.08 7.35 -8.03
C SER A 51 -0.67 7.94 -7.92
N ALA A 52 -0.17 8.17 -6.69
CA ALA A 52 1.18 8.66 -6.44
C ALA A 52 2.27 7.56 -6.52
N LEU A 53 1.88 6.28 -6.54
CA LEU A 53 2.79 5.15 -6.71
C LEU A 53 3.12 4.91 -8.20
N PRO A 54 4.12 4.07 -8.52
CA PRO A 54 4.34 3.62 -9.90
C PRO A 54 3.07 3.02 -10.52
N ALA A 55 2.90 3.14 -11.84
CA ALA A 55 1.69 2.69 -12.53
C ALA A 55 1.40 1.20 -12.34
N GLU A 56 2.46 0.41 -12.18
CA GLU A 56 2.40 -1.03 -11.94
C GLU A 56 1.72 -1.36 -10.59
N ALA A 57 1.76 -0.44 -9.61
CA ALA A 57 1.05 -0.60 -8.34
C ALA A 57 -0.46 -0.53 -8.56
N THR A 58 -0.95 0.39 -9.38
CA THR A 58 -2.37 0.45 -9.78
C THR A 58 -2.78 -0.84 -10.50
N THR A 59 -1.96 -1.32 -11.44
CA THR A 59 -2.23 -2.59 -12.15
C THR A 59 -2.35 -3.75 -11.17
N THR A 60 -1.43 -3.84 -10.21
CA THR A 60 -1.42 -4.88 -9.17
C THR A 60 -2.65 -4.79 -8.28
N TYR A 61 -2.99 -3.58 -7.81
CA TYR A 61 -4.21 -3.33 -7.05
C TYR A 61 -5.47 -3.78 -7.79
N ASN A 62 -5.60 -3.43 -9.08
CA ASN A 62 -6.73 -3.84 -9.91
C ASN A 62 -6.82 -5.36 -10.10
N LEU A 63 -5.69 -6.08 -10.13
CA LEU A 63 -5.67 -7.54 -10.14
C LEU A 63 -6.14 -8.11 -8.81
N ILE A 64 -5.72 -7.53 -7.69
CA ILE A 64 -6.17 -7.93 -6.35
C ILE A 64 -7.69 -7.79 -6.25
N GLN A 65 -8.26 -6.66 -6.69
CA GLN A 65 -9.72 -6.45 -6.68
C GLN A 65 -10.49 -7.51 -7.49
N LYS A 66 -9.89 -8.03 -8.57
CA LYS A 66 -10.50 -9.06 -9.43
C LYS A 66 -10.25 -10.49 -8.97
N GLY A 67 -9.33 -10.70 -8.02
CA GLY A 67 -8.83 -12.03 -7.68
C GLY A 67 -7.89 -12.63 -8.73
N GLY A 68 -7.20 -11.80 -9.52
CA GLY A 68 -6.24 -12.23 -10.55
C GLY A 68 -6.80 -12.26 -11.99
N PRO A 69 -6.16 -13.03 -12.90
CA PRO A 69 -4.99 -13.88 -12.70
C PRO A 69 -3.72 -13.07 -12.35
N PHE A 70 -2.87 -13.62 -11.49
CA PHE A 70 -1.64 -12.94 -11.06
C PHE A 70 -0.43 -13.31 -11.94
N PRO A 71 0.49 -12.37 -12.19
CA PRO A 71 1.67 -12.60 -13.02
C PRO A 71 2.69 -13.56 -12.40
N TYR A 72 2.75 -13.66 -11.06
CA TYR A 72 3.62 -14.60 -10.36
C TYR A 72 2.80 -15.54 -9.47
N PRO A 73 2.05 -16.49 -10.04
CA PRO A 73 1.04 -17.26 -9.32
C PRO A 73 1.58 -18.15 -8.19
N GLN A 74 2.89 -18.48 -8.17
CA GLN A 74 3.51 -19.18 -7.05
C GLN A 74 3.80 -18.28 -5.84
N ASN A 75 3.71 -16.95 -5.98
CA ASN A 75 4.10 -15.99 -4.96
C ASN A 75 3.01 -14.95 -4.66
N ASP A 76 2.29 -14.50 -5.68
CA ASP A 76 1.24 -13.51 -5.53
C ASP A 76 0.03 -14.14 -4.85
N GLY A 77 -0.41 -13.51 -3.76
CA GLY A 77 -1.49 -13.99 -2.90
C GLY A 77 -1.06 -14.94 -1.78
N VAL A 78 0.23 -15.25 -1.64
CA VAL A 78 0.70 -16.05 -0.50
C VAL A 78 0.71 -15.24 0.79
N VAL A 79 0.69 -15.93 1.93
CA VAL A 79 0.75 -15.31 3.26
C VAL A 79 2.07 -14.55 3.44
N PHE A 80 1.96 -13.31 3.92
CA PHE A 80 3.08 -12.51 4.40
C PHE A 80 3.13 -12.58 5.93
N ASP A 81 4.14 -13.25 6.47
CA ASP A 81 4.24 -13.55 7.91
C ASP A 81 4.53 -12.32 8.80
N ASN A 82 4.97 -11.19 8.22
CA ASN A 82 5.38 -9.99 8.96
C ASN A 82 6.40 -10.29 10.10
N ARG A 83 7.42 -11.10 9.82
CA ARG A 83 8.37 -11.62 10.82
C ARG A 83 9.21 -10.53 11.48
N GLU A 84 9.54 -9.51 10.71
CA GLU A 84 10.28 -8.33 11.16
C GLU A 84 9.40 -7.40 12.01
N GLY A 85 8.09 -7.64 12.08
CA GLY A 85 7.16 -6.90 12.92
C GLY A 85 6.96 -5.44 12.49
N ILE A 86 7.17 -5.13 11.21
CA ILE A 86 7.06 -3.75 10.71
C ILE A 86 5.58 -3.36 10.57
N LEU A 87 4.75 -4.21 9.97
CA LEU A 87 3.29 -4.00 9.92
C LEU A 87 2.65 -4.25 11.30
N PRO A 88 1.42 -3.78 11.56
CA PRO A 88 0.72 -4.08 12.81
C PRO A 88 0.66 -5.58 13.14
N SER A 89 0.66 -5.91 14.43
CA SER A 89 0.65 -7.28 14.93
C SER A 89 -0.76 -7.86 14.84
N CYS A 90 -1.04 -8.60 13.76
CA CYS A 90 -2.30 -9.30 13.50
C CYS A 90 -2.11 -10.82 13.52
N ALA A 91 -3.22 -11.58 13.48
CA ALA A 91 -3.18 -13.04 13.45
C ALA A 91 -2.45 -13.58 12.20
N SER A 92 -1.91 -14.81 12.30
CA SER A 92 -1.32 -15.48 11.13
C SER A 92 -2.32 -15.59 9.99
N GLY A 93 -1.84 -15.40 8.75
CA GLY A 93 -2.69 -15.36 7.56
C GLY A 93 -3.41 -14.04 7.32
N TYR A 94 -3.30 -13.04 8.21
CA TYR A 94 -3.95 -11.75 8.03
C TYR A 94 -3.44 -10.99 6.80
N TYR A 95 -2.13 -11.07 6.54
CA TYR A 95 -1.47 -10.35 5.46
C TYR A 95 -1.15 -11.27 4.28
N HIS A 96 -1.33 -10.78 3.05
CA HIS A 96 -0.91 -11.47 1.81
C HIS A 96 -0.11 -10.53 0.93
N GLU A 97 0.89 -11.06 0.22
CA GLU A 97 1.77 -10.26 -0.65
C GLU A 97 1.49 -10.42 -2.14
N TYR A 98 1.73 -9.34 -2.88
CA TYR A 98 1.57 -9.29 -4.34
C TYR A 98 2.72 -8.53 -4.96
N THR A 99 3.27 -9.07 -6.04
CA THR A 99 4.36 -8.46 -6.78
C THR A 99 3.88 -7.24 -7.54
N VAL A 100 4.58 -6.12 -7.36
CA VAL A 100 4.48 -4.96 -8.25
C VAL A 100 5.64 -5.04 -9.25
N PRO A 101 5.37 -5.27 -10.55
CA PRO A 101 6.44 -5.37 -11.54
C PRO A 101 7.32 -4.12 -11.58
N THR A 102 8.63 -4.32 -11.74
CA THR A 102 9.56 -3.24 -12.08
C THR A 102 9.82 -3.28 -13.59
N PRO A 103 9.49 -2.23 -14.35
CA PRO A 103 9.75 -2.19 -15.79
C PRO A 103 11.20 -2.50 -16.13
N GLY A 104 11.40 -3.38 -17.12
CA GLY A 104 12.73 -3.80 -17.58
C GLY A 104 13.45 -4.80 -16.67
N SER A 105 12.89 -5.15 -15.51
CA SER A 105 13.45 -6.20 -14.65
C SER A 105 13.20 -7.59 -15.23
N SER A 106 14.20 -8.47 -15.18
CA SER A 106 14.07 -9.89 -15.53
C SER A 106 13.54 -10.76 -14.39
N ASN A 107 13.39 -10.19 -13.20
CA ASN A 107 12.88 -10.87 -12.01
C ASN A 107 11.74 -10.07 -11.35
N ARG A 108 11.15 -10.61 -10.28
CA ARG A 108 10.05 -9.99 -9.50
C ARG A 108 10.36 -8.59 -8.94
N GLY A 109 11.64 -8.18 -8.90
CA GLY A 109 12.06 -6.93 -8.31
C GLY A 109 11.79 -6.85 -6.80
N THR A 110 11.88 -5.64 -6.25
CA THR A 110 11.74 -5.35 -4.81
C THR A 110 10.39 -4.77 -4.41
N ARG A 111 9.53 -4.44 -5.38
CA ARG A 111 8.28 -3.72 -5.11
C ARG A 111 7.13 -4.67 -4.84
N ARG A 112 6.33 -4.39 -3.81
CA ARG A 112 5.18 -5.21 -3.43
C ARG A 112 4.01 -4.36 -2.97
N ILE A 113 2.81 -4.90 -3.13
CA ILE A 113 1.65 -4.54 -2.32
C ILE A 113 1.43 -5.67 -1.32
N VAL A 114 1.18 -5.33 -0.06
CA VAL A 114 0.72 -6.25 0.98
C VAL A 114 -0.70 -5.85 1.36
N THR A 115 -1.63 -6.80 1.40
CA THR A 115 -3.03 -6.57 1.80
C THR A 115 -3.26 -7.04 3.22
N GLY A 116 -4.03 -6.30 4.01
CA GLY A 116 -4.61 -6.75 5.28
C GLY A 116 -6.05 -7.23 5.10
N SER A 117 -6.49 -8.17 5.94
CA SER A 117 -7.84 -8.74 5.85
C SER A 117 -8.97 -7.77 6.17
N ALA A 118 -8.69 -6.63 6.83
CA ALA A 118 -9.67 -5.57 7.06
C ALA A 118 -9.72 -4.54 5.92
N GLY A 119 -9.04 -4.81 4.79
CA GLY A 119 -9.05 -3.96 3.60
C GLY A 119 -7.91 -2.95 3.53
N GLU A 120 -6.88 -3.09 4.37
CA GLU A 120 -5.69 -2.25 4.30
C GLU A 120 -4.80 -2.66 3.13
N TYR A 121 -4.13 -1.68 2.53
CA TYR A 121 -3.11 -1.91 1.51
C TYR A 121 -1.83 -1.19 1.92
N PHE A 122 -0.71 -1.89 1.81
CA PHE A 122 0.62 -1.37 2.10
C PHE A 122 1.50 -1.50 0.87
N TYR A 123 2.28 -0.47 0.56
CA TYR A 123 3.28 -0.52 -0.49
C TYR A 123 4.68 -0.56 0.12
N THR A 124 5.52 -1.45 -0.39
CA THR A 124 6.97 -1.42 -0.20
C THR A 124 7.65 -1.30 -1.55
N GLY A 125 8.65 -0.43 -1.65
CA GLY A 125 9.51 -0.29 -2.83
C GLY A 125 10.86 -0.99 -2.68
N ASP A 126 11.16 -1.50 -1.50
CA ASP A 126 12.49 -1.85 -1.00
C ASP A 126 12.50 -3.25 -0.35
N HIS A 127 11.63 -4.14 -0.83
CA HIS A 127 11.56 -5.54 -0.41
C HIS A 127 11.33 -5.68 1.09
N TYR A 128 10.24 -5.07 1.57
CA TYR A 128 9.70 -5.12 2.93
C TYR A 128 10.51 -4.35 3.99
N ALA A 129 11.56 -3.62 3.61
CA ALA A 129 12.34 -2.82 4.56
C ALA A 129 11.54 -1.62 5.09
N THR A 130 10.72 -0.98 4.25
CA THR A 130 9.79 0.08 4.67
C THR A 130 8.43 -0.07 4.01
N PHE A 131 7.40 0.48 4.67
CA PHE A 131 6.03 0.46 4.17
C PHE A 131 5.39 1.85 4.20
N LYS A 132 4.52 2.09 3.21
CA LYS A 132 3.53 3.16 3.21
C LYS A 132 2.13 2.56 3.18
N VAL A 133 1.20 3.13 3.94
CA VAL A 133 -0.22 2.81 3.79
C VAL A 133 -0.71 3.45 2.50
N ILE A 134 -1.46 2.69 1.71
CA ILE A 134 -2.10 3.18 0.48
C ILE A 134 -3.52 3.61 0.83
N ASP A 135 -3.81 4.89 0.71
CA ASP A 135 -5.14 5.44 0.93
C ASP A 135 -5.99 5.19 -0.32
N ILE A 136 -6.97 4.29 -0.19
CA ILE A 136 -7.96 3.99 -1.23
C ILE A 136 -9.28 4.71 -0.86
N SER A 137 -9.37 5.98 -1.23
CA SER A 137 -10.58 6.77 -1.05
C SER A 137 -11.66 6.32 -2.05
N GLY A 138 -12.65 5.52 -1.61
CA GLY A 138 -13.83 5.17 -2.42
C GLY A 138 -13.75 3.86 -3.22
N GLY A 139 -12.73 3.02 -3.00
CA GLY A 139 -12.54 1.73 -3.69
C GLY A 139 -12.61 0.48 -2.80
N GLY A 140 -13.08 0.61 -1.55
CA GLY A 140 -13.01 -0.47 -0.54
C GLY A 140 -13.97 -1.66 -0.74
N GLN A 141 -14.86 -1.60 -1.73
CA GLN A 141 -15.74 -2.72 -2.08
C GLN A 141 -15.50 -3.14 -3.53
N THR A 142 -15.33 -4.44 -3.74
CA THR A 142 -15.22 -5.06 -5.05
C THR A 142 -16.58 -4.99 -5.76
N HIS A 143 -16.80 -3.91 -6.50
CA HIS A 143 -17.93 -3.81 -7.41
C HIS A 143 -17.61 -4.53 -8.73
N ALA A 144 -18.64 -5.08 -9.37
CA ALA A 144 -18.48 -5.63 -10.72
C ALA A 144 -18.01 -4.53 -11.69
N CYS A 145 -17.29 -4.91 -12.74
CA CYS A 145 -16.88 -3.95 -13.77
C CYS A 145 -18.11 -3.17 -14.28
N GLY A 146 -18.02 -1.83 -14.30
CA GLY A 146 -19.12 -0.95 -14.69
C GLY A 146 -20.12 -0.61 -13.57
N ASP A 147 -20.12 -1.33 -12.45
CA ASP A 147 -21.04 -1.06 -11.34
C ASP A 147 -20.59 0.18 -10.54
N LEU A 148 -21.08 1.34 -10.94
CA LEU A 148 -20.82 2.62 -10.29
C LEU A 148 -21.73 2.88 -9.06
N SER A 149 -22.45 1.87 -8.54
CA SER A 149 -23.39 2.08 -7.42
C SER A 149 -22.72 2.50 -6.12
N GLY A 150 -21.42 2.19 -5.95
CA GLY A 150 -20.62 2.64 -4.81
C GLY A 150 -20.31 4.15 -4.81
N LEU A 151 -20.51 4.84 -5.95
CA LEU A 151 -20.27 6.27 -6.04
C LEU A 151 -21.48 7.09 -5.60
N THR A 152 -21.21 8.23 -4.98
CA THR A 152 -22.26 9.23 -4.71
C THR A 152 -22.86 9.70 -6.03
N LYS A 153 -24.19 9.83 -6.07
CA LYS A 153 -24.91 10.26 -7.27
C LYS A 153 -24.89 11.79 -7.43
N ILE A 154 -24.82 12.26 -8.67
CA ILE A 154 -25.06 13.65 -9.07
C ILE A 154 -26.07 13.67 -10.21
N GLY A 155 -27.09 14.51 -10.10
CA GLY A 155 -28.08 14.66 -11.17
C GLY A 155 -27.50 15.43 -12.35
N TYR A 156 -27.93 15.06 -13.56
CA TYR A 156 -27.50 15.74 -14.78
C TYR A 156 -27.82 17.24 -14.74
N SER A 157 -28.98 17.63 -14.18
CA SER A 157 -29.35 19.03 -13.97
C SER A 157 -28.41 19.81 -13.04
N GLN A 158 -27.69 19.12 -12.15
CA GLN A 158 -26.75 19.71 -11.19
C GLN A 158 -25.34 19.89 -11.76
N LEU A 159 -25.06 19.32 -12.95
CA LEU A 159 -23.79 19.49 -13.62
C LEU A 159 -23.62 20.92 -14.17
N SER A 160 -22.38 21.36 -14.28
CA SER A 160 -22.06 22.60 -14.99
C SER A 160 -22.55 22.52 -16.44
N ALA A 161 -22.82 23.68 -17.07
CA ALA A 161 -23.25 23.71 -18.47
C ALA A 161 -22.24 23.03 -19.41
N ALA A 162 -20.94 23.23 -19.18
CA ALA A 162 -19.88 22.56 -19.94
C ALA A 162 -19.89 21.03 -19.74
N ALA A 163 -20.06 20.56 -18.50
CA ALA A 163 -20.13 19.13 -18.21
C ALA A 163 -21.36 18.48 -18.87
N ARG A 164 -22.51 19.15 -18.87
CA ARG A 164 -23.72 18.69 -19.57
C ARG A 164 -23.49 18.55 -21.08
N THR A 165 -22.89 19.55 -21.71
CA THR A 165 -22.52 19.47 -23.14
C THR A 165 -21.61 18.29 -23.43
N VAL A 166 -20.61 18.03 -22.59
CA VAL A 166 -19.73 16.86 -22.76
C VAL A 166 -20.51 15.56 -22.60
N VAL A 167 -21.37 15.44 -21.58
CA VAL A 167 -22.22 14.26 -21.37
C VAL A 167 -23.11 14.00 -22.60
N ASP A 168 -23.75 15.03 -23.15
CA ASP A 168 -24.61 14.87 -24.33
C ASP A 168 -23.82 14.44 -25.56
N ASN A 169 -22.62 15.00 -25.76
CA ASN A 169 -21.72 14.59 -26.83
C ASN A 169 -21.28 13.12 -26.68
N VAL A 170 -20.92 12.70 -25.46
CA VAL A 170 -20.55 11.31 -25.16
C VAL A 170 -21.71 10.37 -25.50
N ARG A 171 -22.94 10.72 -25.07
CA ARG A 171 -24.15 9.96 -25.39
C ARG A 171 -24.48 9.95 -26.88
N GLY A 172 -24.11 11.01 -27.59
CA GLY A 172 -24.17 11.12 -29.05
C GLY A 172 -23.07 10.38 -29.81
N GLY A 173 -22.16 9.68 -29.12
CA GLY A 173 -21.10 8.87 -29.74
C GLY A 173 -19.79 9.62 -29.98
N ALA A 174 -19.49 10.67 -29.20
CA ALA A 174 -18.21 11.38 -29.30
C ALA A 174 -17.01 10.44 -29.13
N THR A 175 -16.02 10.60 -30.01
CA THR A 175 -14.81 9.74 -30.05
C THR A 175 -13.56 10.43 -29.52
N SER A 176 -13.54 11.76 -29.46
CA SER A 176 -12.41 12.53 -28.91
C SER A 176 -12.31 12.33 -27.40
N SER A 177 -11.48 11.35 -27.02
CA SER A 177 -11.29 10.89 -25.66
C SER A 177 -9.90 10.32 -25.48
N THR A 178 -9.45 10.23 -24.23
CA THR A 178 -8.29 9.43 -23.86
C THR A 178 -8.74 8.20 -23.05
N THR A 179 -7.87 7.21 -22.89
CA THR A 179 -8.18 6.11 -21.96
C THR A 179 -8.06 6.61 -20.53
N TYR A 180 -9.06 6.30 -19.70
CA TYR A 180 -8.96 6.50 -18.26
C TYR A 180 -8.35 5.25 -17.64
N GLU A 181 -7.15 5.40 -17.07
CA GLU A 181 -6.35 4.29 -16.54
C GLU A 181 -6.75 3.87 -15.11
N ASN A 182 -7.70 4.58 -14.48
CA ASN A 182 -8.15 4.32 -13.11
C ASN A 182 -6.98 4.26 -12.09
N ARG A 183 -6.06 5.22 -12.17
CA ARG A 183 -4.86 5.29 -11.30
C ARG A 183 -5.21 5.45 -9.83
N GLU A 184 -6.37 6.04 -9.57
CA GLU A 184 -6.90 6.27 -8.23
C GLU A 184 -7.55 5.01 -7.64
N GLY A 185 -7.89 4.01 -8.47
CA GLY A 185 -8.53 2.78 -8.01
C GLY A 185 -9.96 2.95 -7.49
N VAL A 186 -10.61 4.08 -7.82
CA VAL A 186 -11.96 4.44 -7.34
C VAL A 186 -13.05 3.80 -8.19
N LEU A 187 -12.87 3.73 -9.51
CA LEU A 187 -13.83 3.03 -10.37
C LEU A 187 -13.61 1.51 -10.27
N PRO A 188 -14.67 0.69 -10.46
CA PRO A 188 -14.54 -0.76 -10.48
C PRO A 188 -13.51 -1.21 -11.52
N ALA A 189 -12.64 -2.14 -11.14
CA ALA A 189 -11.57 -2.61 -12.01
C ALA A 189 -12.13 -3.35 -13.24
N CYS A 190 -11.83 -2.83 -14.43
CA CYS A 190 -12.32 -3.36 -15.72
C CYS A 190 -11.16 -3.79 -16.63
N ALA A 191 -11.46 -4.36 -17.80
CA ALA A 191 -10.46 -4.62 -18.83
C ALA A 191 -9.79 -3.30 -19.30
N PRO A 192 -8.52 -3.31 -19.75
CA PRO A 192 -7.86 -2.13 -20.29
C PRO A 192 -8.70 -1.43 -21.38
N GLY A 193 -8.73 -0.10 -21.34
CA GLY A 193 -9.51 0.70 -22.29
C GLY A 193 -11.02 0.67 -22.11
N TYR A 194 -11.55 0.08 -21.02
CA TYR A 194 -12.99 0.09 -20.72
C TYR A 194 -13.52 1.51 -20.45
N TYR A 195 -12.79 2.28 -19.64
CA TYR A 195 -13.18 3.65 -19.33
C TYR A 195 -12.48 4.64 -20.27
N LYS A 196 -13.26 5.61 -20.74
CA LYS A 196 -12.80 6.73 -21.57
C LYS A 196 -12.97 8.03 -20.82
N LEU A 197 -11.98 8.89 -20.92
CA LEU A 197 -11.93 10.19 -20.28
C LEU A 197 -12.20 11.29 -21.30
N PHE A 198 -13.11 12.19 -20.93
CA PHE A 198 -13.49 13.37 -21.70
C PHE A 198 -13.21 14.62 -20.87
N THR A 199 -12.41 15.51 -21.42
CA THR A 199 -12.09 16.79 -20.78
C THR A 199 -13.31 17.70 -20.82
N VAL A 200 -13.70 18.25 -19.67
CA VAL A 200 -14.73 19.30 -19.57
C VAL A 200 -14.06 20.66 -19.49
N GLY A 201 -13.17 20.84 -18.52
CA GLY A 201 -12.44 22.07 -18.27
C GLY A 201 -11.03 21.78 -17.74
N THR A 202 -10.44 22.70 -16.97
CA THR A 202 -9.10 22.48 -16.40
C THR A 202 -9.10 21.33 -15.40
N ASN A 203 -10.11 21.26 -14.53
CA ASN A 203 -10.17 20.29 -13.43
C ASN A 203 -11.16 19.16 -13.70
N ASP A 204 -12.30 19.50 -14.29
CA ASP A 204 -13.44 18.60 -14.42
C ASP A 204 -13.29 17.63 -15.59
N ARG A 205 -13.68 16.38 -15.36
CA ARG A 205 -13.70 15.32 -16.38
C ARG A 205 -15.01 14.54 -16.30
N VAL A 206 -15.48 14.12 -17.47
CA VAL A 206 -16.49 13.06 -17.59
C VAL A 206 -15.76 11.78 -17.96
N ILE A 207 -16.13 10.68 -17.30
CA ILE A 207 -15.61 9.35 -17.59
C ILE A 207 -16.79 8.50 -18.06
N SER A 208 -16.63 7.84 -19.20
CA SER A 208 -17.63 6.90 -19.74
C SER A 208 -17.10 5.48 -19.72
N GLY A 209 -17.90 4.53 -19.23
CA GLY A 209 -17.67 3.11 -19.46
C GLY A 209 -18.22 2.63 -20.80
N LYS A 210 -17.81 1.44 -21.24
CA LYS A 210 -18.26 0.84 -22.52
C LYS A 210 -19.75 0.48 -22.52
N ALA A 211 -20.38 0.27 -21.36
CA ALA A 211 -21.81 -0.01 -21.28
C ALA A 211 -22.66 1.26 -21.09
N GLY A 212 -22.05 2.45 -21.24
CA GLY A 212 -22.74 3.75 -21.16
C GLY A 212 -22.81 4.33 -19.75
N GLU A 213 -22.07 3.77 -18.80
CA GLU A 213 -21.97 4.30 -17.44
C GLU A 213 -21.24 5.63 -17.46
N LEU A 214 -21.70 6.59 -16.67
CA LEU A 214 -21.12 7.93 -16.63
C LEU A 214 -20.70 8.28 -15.20
N ALA A 215 -19.44 8.64 -15.06
CA ALA A 215 -18.89 9.24 -13.86
C ALA A 215 -18.42 10.67 -14.15
N TYR A 216 -18.46 11.51 -13.13
CA TYR A 216 -17.97 12.88 -13.15
C TYR A 216 -16.98 13.08 -12.01
N THR A 217 -15.83 13.68 -12.33
CA THR A 217 -14.86 14.15 -11.33
C THR A 217 -14.71 15.66 -11.47
N PRO A 218 -15.26 16.47 -10.55
CA PRO A 218 -15.21 17.93 -10.64
C PRO A 218 -13.85 18.54 -10.32
N ASP A 219 -12.97 17.77 -9.68
CA ASP A 219 -11.82 18.24 -8.93
C ASP A 219 -10.55 17.44 -9.24
N HIS A 220 -10.39 17.07 -10.53
CA HIS A 220 -9.18 16.43 -11.04
C HIS A 220 -8.81 15.14 -10.31
N TYR A 221 -9.75 14.19 -10.27
CA TYR A 221 -9.61 12.84 -9.71
C TYR A 221 -9.58 12.77 -8.18
N VAL A 222 -10.00 13.82 -7.48
CA VAL A 222 -10.11 13.79 -6.01
C VAL A 222 -11.45 13.18 -5.58
N THR A 223 -12.55 13.57 -6.24
CA THR A 223 -13.88 13.00 -6.01
C THR A 223 -14.46 12.43 -7.31
N PHE A 224 -15.25 11.36 -7.14
CA PHE A 224 -15.94 10.68 -8.23
C PHE A 224 -17.42 10.57 -7.89
N LYS A 225 -18.27 10.96 -8.84
CA LYS A 225 -19.71 10.86 -8.71
C LYS A 225 -20.29 10.12 -9.89
N ARG A 226 -21.29 9.27 -9.67
CA ARG A 226 -22.07 8.68 -10.75
C ARG A 226 -23.09 9.69 -11.26
N ILE A 227 -23.10 9.93 -12.56
CA ILE A 227 -24.09 10.82 -13.20
C ILE A 227 -25.41 10.07 -13.33
N ASP A 228 -26.49 10.69 -12.88
CA ASP A 228 -27.85 10.24 -13.15
C ASP A 228 -28.51 11.13 -14.20
N LEU A 229 -28.85 10.53 -15.33
CA LEU A 229 -29.46 11.23 -16.47
C LEU A 229 -30.94 11.55 -16.26
N ASN A 230 -31.59 10.95 -15.25
CA ASN A 230 -33.02 11.13 -15.00
C ASN A 230 -33.33 12.23 -13.95
N SER A 231 -32.34 13.06 -13.58
CA SER A 231 -32.50 14.14 -12.60
C SER A 231 -31.90 15.48 -13.02
#